data_AF-A0A522WCR4-F1
#
_entry.id   AF-A0A522WCR4-F1
#
_cell.length_a   1.000
_cell.length_b   1.000
_cell.length_c   1.000
_cell.angle_alpha   90.00
_cell.angle_beta   90.00
_cell.angle_gamma   90.00
#
_symmetry.space_group_name_H-M   'P 1'
#
loop_
_entity.id
_entity.type
_entity.pdbx_description
1 polymer ?
#
loop_
_entity_poly.entity_id
_entity_poly.type
_entity_poly.pdbx_seq_one_letter_code
_entity_poly.pdbx_strand_id
1 'polypeptide(L)'
;MPVGDVWHIDLFKRFCKPGYSHLPVLFDESLAVGMAPYRKFRHVIYHGYGFQLDWSRMKEGIDAVDGVYLRFKTKLLEYLKTLFL
;
A
#
# COMPACT_ATOMS: atom_id res chain seq x y z
N MET A 1 -16.50 2.44 -8.36
CA MET A 1 -15.54 1.86 -7.38
C MET A 1 -15.29 0.40 -7.74
N PRO A 2 -14.08 -0.16 -7.51
CA PRO A 2 -13.85 -1.60 -7.68
C PRO A 2 -14.78 -2.42 -6.77
N VAL A 3 -15.09 -3.64 -7.17
CA VAL A 3 -16.01 -4.57 -6.47
C VAL A 3 -15.39 -5.97 -6.35
N GLY A 4 -15.95 -6.81 -5.48
CA GLY A 4 -15.47 -8.20 -5.27
C GLY A 4 -14.31 -8.34 -4.28
N ASP A 5 -13.85 -9.56 -4.03
CA ASP A 5 -12.93 -9.86 -2.91
C ASP A 5 -11.56 -9.16 -2.99
N VAL A 6 -11.15 -8.79 -4.21
CA VAL A 6 -9.85 -8.12 -4.47
C VAL A 6 -9.97 -6.60 -4.65
N TRP A 7 -11.14 -6.00 -4.37
CA TRP A 7 -11.41 -4.58 -4.67
C TRP A 7 -10.37 -3.62 -4.10
N HIS A 8 -9.79 -3.94 -2.94
CA HIS A 8 -8.80 -3.11 -2.25
C HIS A 8 -7.47 -3.04 -3.03
N ILE A 9 -7.11 -4.15 -3.68
CA ILE A 9 -5.91 -4.25 -4.53
C ILE A 9 -6.14 -3.46 -5.81
N ASP A 10 -7.33 -3.59 -6.41
CA ASP A 10 -7.68 -2.87 -7.63
C ASP A 10 -7.77 -1.36 -7.39
N LEU A 11 -8.31 -0.93 -6.24
CA LEU A 11 -8.31 0.48 -5.85
C LEU A 11 -6.89 1.00 -5.71
N PHE A 12 -6.02 0.26 -5.03
CA PHE A 12 -4.62 0.62 -4.86
C PHE A 12 -3.89 0.77 -6.21
N LYS A 13 -4.08 -0.18 -7.14
CA LYS A 13 -3.44 -0.16 -8.46
C LYS A 13 -3.81 1.07 -9.30
N ARG A 14 -5.00 1.65 -9.10
CA ARG A 14 -5.42 2.87 -9.82
C ARG A 14 -4.57 4.10 -9.50
N PHE A 15 -3.90 4.11 -8.33
CA PHE A 15 -2.97 5.16 -7.92
C PHE A 15 -1.51 4.84 -8.28
N CYS A 16 -1.25 3.73 -8.99
CA CYS A 16 0.08 3.30 -9.44
C CYS A 16 0.26 3.58 -10.93
N LYS A 17 1.47 3.30 -11.47
CA LYS A 17 1.68 3.21 -12.92
C LYS A 17 1.25 1.84 -13.45
N PRO A 18 0.58 1.74 -14.61
CA PRO A 18 0.01 2.83 -15.41
C PRO A 18 -1.18 3.49 -14.69
N GLY A 19 -1.26 4.83 -14.76
CA GLY A 19 -2.29 5.60 -14.04
C GLY A 19 -3.71 5.35 -14.54
N TYR A 20 -4.69 5.55 -13.66
CA TYR A 20 -6.11 5.40 -13.99
C TYR A 20 -6.78 6.76 -14.18
N SER A 21 -6.91 7.21 -15.44
CA SER A 21 -7.70 8.39 -15.86
C SER A 21 -7.69 9.53 -14.83
N HIS A 22 -8.84 9.89 -14.24
CA HIS A 22 -9.04 10.99 -13.30
C HIS A 22 -8.38 10.83 -11.91
N LEU A 23 -7.62 9.77 -11.69
CA LEU A 23 -6.89 9.55 -10.44
C LEU A 23 -5.40 9.86 -10.62
N PRO A 24 -4.78 10.54 -9.64
CA PRO A 24 -3.34 10.80 -9.67
C PRO A 24 -2.54 9.51 -9.57
N VAL A 25 -1.38 9.50 -10.21
CA VAL A 25 -0.35 8.50 -9.93
C VAL A 25 0.40 8.94 -8.66
N LEU A 26 0.02 8.38 -7.51
CA LEU A 26 0.62 8.70 -6.22
C LEU A 26 1.81 7.80 -5.88
N PHE A 27 1.76 6.55 -6.33
CA PHE A 27 2.72 5.52 -5.94
C PHE A 27 3.54 5.11 -7.14
N ASP A 28 4.83 5.44 -7.13
CA ASP A 28 5.78 4.87 -8.06
C ASP A 28 5.97 3.36 -7.81
N GLU A 29 6.67 2.70 -8.72
CA GLU A 29 6.87 1.25 -8.65
C GLU A 29 7.56 0.82 -7.34
N SER A 30 8.57 1.56 -6.90
CA SER A 30 9.32 1.27 -5.66
C SER A 30 8.43 1.36 -4.43
N LEU A 31 7.64 2.42 -4.32
CA LEU A 31 6.69 2.60 -3.23
C LEU A 31 5.57 1.56 -3.29
N ALA A 32 5.09 1.22 -4.48
CA ALA A 32 4.03 0.23 -4.63
C ALA A 32 4.45 -1.18 -4.22
N VAL A 33 5.69 -1.56 -4.55
CA VAL A 33 6.34 -2.79 -4.07
C VAL A 33 6.52 -2.74 -2.55
N GLY A 34 7.05 -1.65 -2.02
CA GLY A 34 7.25 -1.46 -0.58
C GLY A 34 5.95 -1.54 0.23
N MET A 35 4.82 -1.09 -0.33
CA MET A 35 3.51 -1.15 0.33
C MET A 35 2.84 -2.54 0.26
N ALA A 36 3.31 -3.45 -0.61
CA ALA A 36 2.64 -4.73 -0.87
C ALA A 36 2.56 -5.68 0.34
N PRO A 37 3.63 -5.84 1.16
CA PRO A 37 3.58 -6.71 2.34
C PRO A 37 2.50 -6.28 3.36
N TYR A 38 2.34 -4.97 3.58
CA TYR A 38 1.37 -4.45 4.56
C TYR A 38 -0.09 -4.62 4.12
N ARG A 39 -0.37 -4.55 2.80
CA ARG A 39 -1.71 -4.87 2.28
C ARG A 39 -2.08 -6.35 2.50
N LYS A 40 -1.09 -7.24 2.33
CA LYS A 40 -1.25 -8.68 2.55
C LYS A 40 -1.32 -9.06 4.03
N PHE A 41 -0.76 -8.24 4.92
CA PHE A 41 -0.79 -8.47 6.36
C PHE A 41 -2.20 -8.57 6.92
N ARG A 42 -3.16 -7.81 6.38
CA ARG A 42 -4.59 -7.97 6.73
C ARG A 42 -5.06 -9.41 6.48
N HIS A 43 -4.74 -9.99 5.33
CA HIS A 43 -5.15 -11.36 5.01
C HIS A 43 -4.49 -12.37 5.96
N VAL A 44 -3.22 -12.15 6.33
CA VAL A 44 -2.49 -12.98 7.31
C VAL A 44 -3.14 -12.91 8.70
N ILE A 45 -3.52 -11.72 9.18
CA ILE A 45 -4.15 -11.58 10.51
C ILE A 45 -5.59 -12.10 10.53
N TYR A 46 -6.36 -11.89 9.46
CA TYR A 46 -7.77 -12.31 9.42
C TYR A 46 -7.96 -13.81 9.12
N HIS A 47 -7.04 -14.45 8.38
CA HIS A 47 -7.17 -15.85 7.97
C HIS A 47 -6.05 -16.77 8.51
N GLY A 48 -4.97 -16.22 9.04
CA GLY A 48 -3.80 -16.94 9.51
C GLY A 48 -3.77 -17.04 11.03
N TYR A 49 -4.18 -18.20 11.52
CA TYR A 49 -3.86 -18.75 12.84
C TYR A 49 -2.48 -18.28 13.32
N GLY A 50 -2.40 -17.63 14.49
CA GLY A 50 -1.17 -17.05 15.07
C GLY A 50 0.04 -17.99 15.21
N PHE A 51 -0.10 -19.27 14.83
CA PHE A 51 0.94 -20.30 14.80
C PHE A 51 1.81 -20.29 13.52
N GLN A 52 1.40 -19.61 12.44
CA GLN A 52 2.15 -19.52 11.16
C GLN A 52 2.80 -18.15 10.91
N LEU A 53 2.90 -17.31 11.93
CA LEU A 53 3.60 -16.02 11.81
C LEU A 53 5.10 -16.27 11.64
N ASP A 54 5.57 -16.13 10.40
CA ASP A 54 6.99 -16.18 10.07
C ASP A 54 7.68 -14.90 10.55
N TRP A 55 8.39 -15.01 11.66
CA TRP A 55 9.12 -13.92 12.28
C TRP A 55 10.12 -13.25 11.33
N SER A 56 10.79 -14.02 10.46
CA SER A 56 11.76 -13.47 9.52
C SER A 56 11.10 -12.51 8.54
N ARG A 57 9.93 -12.88 8.02
CA ARG A 57 9.11 -12.06 7.11
C ARG A 57 8.48 -10.86 7.81
N MET A 58 8.13 -11.00 9.10
CA MET A 58 7.61 -9.87 9.89
C MET A 58 8.70 -8.85 10.18
N LYS A 59 9.90 -9.29 10.56
CA LYS A 59 11.02 -8.41 10.89
C LYS A 59 11.37 -7.48 9.74
N GLU A 60 11.48 -7.99 8.51
CA GLU A 60 11.73 -7.17 7.33
C GLU A 60 10.66 -6.09 7.14
N GLY A 61 9.39 -6.43 7.39
CA GLY A 61 8.28 -5.48 7.35
C GLY A 61 8.39 -4.43 8.45
N ILE A 62 8.76 -4.82 9.68
CA ILE A 62 8.93 -3.89 10.81
C ILE A 62 10.09 -2.93 10.53
N ASP A 63 11.23 -3.44 10.09
CA ASP A 63 12.43 -2.64 9.81
C ASP A 63 12.19 -1.61 8.69
N ALA A 64 11.30 -1.92 7.74
CA ALA A 64 10.98 -1.06 6.60
C ALA A 64 9.76 -0.14 6.80
N VAL A 65 8.93 -0.35 7.83
CA VAL A 65 7.59 0.27 7.92
C VAL A 65 7.65 1.78 7.98
N ASP A 66 8.56 2.34 8.77
CA ASP A 66 8.67 3.79 8.95
C ASP A 66 9.07 4.47 7.65
N GLY A 67 10.02 3.89 6.91
CA GLY A 67 10.47 4.41 5.63
C GLY A 67 9.37 4.35 4.57
N VAL A 68 8.62 3.24 4.51
CA VAL A 68 7.50 3.11 3.56
C VAL A 68 6.36 4.07 3.93
N TYR A 69 6.02 4.18 5.21
CA TYR A 69 4.96 5.04 5.70
C TYR A 69 5.29 6.52 5.46
N LEU A 70 6.53 6.94 5.72
CA LEU A 70 6.97 8.31 5.46
C LEU A 70 6.85 8.67 3.97
N ARG A 71 7.31 7.79 3.07
CA ARG A 71 7.18 8.02 1.61
C ARG A 71 5.71 8.10 1.17
N PHE A 72 4.87 7.20 1.67
CA PHE A 72 3.43 7.24 1.43
C PHE A 72 2.82 8.58 1.90
N LYS A 73 3.10 8.97 3.14
CA LYS A 73 2.58 10.21 3.75
C LYS A 73 3.02 11.43 2.96
N THR A 74 4.29 11.50 2.57
CA THR A 74 4.82 12.60 1.77
C THR A 74 4.11 12.70 0.43
N LYS A 75 3.98 11.60 -0.33
CA LYS A 75 3.30 11.60 -1.63
C LYS A 75 1.83 12.01 -1.54
N LEU A 76 1.14 11.52 -0.51
CA LEU A 76 -0.25 11.91 -0.26
C LEU A 76 -0.37 13.41 0.06
N LEU A 77 0.46 13.92 0.95
CA LEU A 77 0.42 15.34 1.34
C LEU A 77 0.83 16.27 0.20
N GLU A 78 1.81 15.89 -0.63
CA GLU A 78 2.17 16.60 -1.85
C GLU A 78 0.96 16.75 -2.77
N TYR A 79 0.24 15.66 -3.03
CA TYR A 79 -0.95 15.70 -3.86
C TYR A 79 -2.10 16.50 -3.23
N LEU A 80 -2.39 16.31 -1.95
CA LEU A 80 -3.46 17.06 -1.27
C LEU A 80 -3.21 18.58 -1.34
N LYS A 81 -1.96 19.03 -1.23
CA LYS A 81 -1.61 20.45 -1.43
C LYS A 81 -2.01 20.97 -2.81
N THR A 82 -1.96 20.16 -3.86
CA THR A 82 -2.38 20.57 -5.21
C THR A 82 -3.90 20.72 -5.36
N LEU A 83 -4.70 20.17 -4.45
CA LEU A 83 -6.16 20.28 -4.48
C LEU A 83 -6.70 21.49 -3.72
N PHE A 84 -5.89 22.09 -2.85
CA PHE A 84 -6.25 23.24 -2.01
C PHE A 84 -5.48 24.52 -2.40
N LEU A 85 -4.87 24.53 -3.60
CA LEU A 85 -4.32 25.69 -4.30
C LEU A 85 -5.27 26.08 -5.43
#